data_AF-A0A6A6B276-F1
#
_entry.id   AF-A0A6A6B276-F1
#
_cell.length_a   1.000
_cell.length_b   1.000
_cell.length_c   1.000
_cell.angle_alpha   90.00
_cell.angle_beta   90.00
_cell.angle_gamma   90.00
#
_symmetry.space_group_name_H-M   'P 1'
#
loop_
_entity.id
_entity.type
_entity.pdbx_description
1 polymer ?
#
loop_
_entity_poly.entity_id
_entity_poly.type
_entity_poly.pdbx_seq_one_letter_code
_entity_poly.pdbx_strand_id
1 'polypeptide(L)'
;RQIINAACTACQRRKSKCDGVRPKCSACVRRLTDCSYETASAEETRTSALKRRNEMLEQRLSTFTELYDLLQSASESDARTLLQLIRSSPDPETVLNTVREGQLLLQ
;
A
#
# COMPACT_ATOMS: atom_id res chain seq x y z
N ARG A 1 -17.85 22.04 19.80
CA ARG A 1 -17.15 22.09 18.50
C ARG A 1 -16.49 20.73 18.30
N GLN A 2 -16.99 19.90 17.38
CA GLN A 2 -16.36 18.60 17.09
C GLN A 2 -15.10 18.83 16.23
N ILE A 3 -13.98 18.26 16.65
CA ILE A 3 -12.72 18.32 15.90
C ILE A 3 -12.77 17.22 14.83
N ILE A 4 -12.51 17.59 13.58
CA ILE A 4 -12.47 16.65 12.45
C ILE A 4 -11.01 16.48 12.05
N ASN A 5 -10.45 15.29 12.28
CA ASN A 5 -9.04 14.98 12.00
C ASN A 5 -8.74 14.90 10.51
N ALA A 6 -9.72 14.51 9.69
CA ALA A 6 -9.60 14.43 8.24
C ALA A 6 -10.94 14.70 7.55
N ALA A 7 -10.95 15.60 6.58
CA ALA A 7 -12.06 15.75 5.65
C ALA A 7 -11.95 14.70 4.53
N CYS A 8 -13.09 14.25 3.98
CA CYS A 8 -13.06 13.38 2.79
C CYS A 8 -12.42 14.09 1.58
N THR A 9 -11.90 13.31 0.64
CA THR A 9 -11.19 13.79 -0.57
C THR A 9 -12.03 14.75 -1.41
N ALA A 10 -13.33 14.47 -1.57
CA ALA A 10 -14.25 15.33 -2.32
C ALA A 10 -14.44 16.71 -1.66
N CYS A 11 -14.62 16.75 -0.33
CA CYS A 11 -14.74 18.02 0.40
C CYS A 11 -13.42 18.80 0.44
N GLN A 12 -12.27 18.11 0.54
CA GLN A 12 -10.95 18.75 0.45
C GLN A 12 -10.77 19.44 -0.92
N ARG A 13 -11.03 18.72 -2.02
CA ARG A 13 -10.93 19.27 -3.39
C ARG A 13 -11.84 20.49 -3.59
N ARG A 14 -13.04 20.45 -3.02
CA ARG A 14 -14.04 21.53 -3.11
C ARG A 14 -13.82 22.66 -2.09
N LYS A 15 -12.87 22.51 -1.15
CA LYS A 15 -12.68 23.41 -0.01
C LYS A 15 -13.97 23.65 0.80
N SER A 16 -14.85 22.65 0.87
CA SER A 16 -16.13 22.73 1.58
C SER A 16 -16.06 22.10 2.96
N LYS A 17 -16.90 22.57 3.89
CA LYS A 17 -17.01 21.97 5.23
C LYS A 17 -17.38 20.49 5.15
N CYS A 18 -16.57 19.65 5.80
CA CYS A 18 -16.80 18.22 5.97
C CYS A 18 -17.13 17.95 7.45
N ASP A 19 -18.15 17.13 7.71
CA ASP A 19 -18.54 16.72 9.05
C ASP A 19 -17.78 15.48 9.55
N GLY A 20 -16.98 14.84 8.69
CA GLY A 20 -16.15 13.68 9.05
C GLY A 20 -16.94 12.38 9.23
N VAL A 21 -18.25 12.38 8.96
CA VAL A 21 -19.08 11.17 9.06
C VAL A 21 -18.64 10.14 8.03
N ARG A 22 -18.61 8.88 8.46
CA ARG A 22 -18.25 7.70 7.67
C ARG A 22 -19.45 6.74 7.59
N PRO A 23 -19.64 6.03 6.46
CA PRO A 23 -18.76 5.94 5.29
C PRO A 23 -18.85 7.15 4.35
N LYS A 24 -19.93 7.94 4.38
CA LYS A 24 -20.08 9.15 3.56
C LYS A 24 -20.46 10.36 4.43
N CYS A 25 -19.81 11.49 4.21
CA CYS A 25 -20.11 12.74 4.90
C CYS A 25 -21.44 13.34 4.41
N SER A 26 -22.17 14.09 5.24
CA SER A 26 -23.49 14.62 4.87
C SER A 26 -23.43 15.52 3.63
N ALA A 27 -22.34 16.26 3.47
CA ALA A 27 -22.10 17.13 2.31
C ALA A 27 -21.98 16.36 0.99
N CYS A 28 -21.41 15.14 1.02
CA CYS A 28 -21.29 14.28 -0.15
C CYS A 28 -22.56 13.48 -0.40
N VAL A 29 -23.27 13.05 0.65
CA VAL A 29 -24.60 12.42 0.54
C VAL A 29 -25.56 13.35 -0.19
N ARG A 30 -25.70 14.60 0.26
CA ARG A 30 -26.59 15.60 -0.38
C ARG A 30 -26.23 15.91 -1.84
N ARG A 31 -24.96 15.77 -2.20
CA ARG A 31 -24.45 16.07 -3.55
C ARG A 31 -24.34 14.83 -4.43
N LEU A 32 -24.72 13.66 -3.92
CA LEU A 32 -24.59 12.38 -4.63
C LEU A 32 -23.19 12.18 -5.23
N THR A 33 -22.14 12.61 -4.50
CA THR A 33 -20.75 12.47 -4.96
C THR A 33 -20.10 11.28 -4.26
N ASP A 34 -19.16 10.65 -4.94
CA ASP A 34 -18.25 9.70 -4.29
C ASP A 34 -17.50 10.35 -3.12
N CYS A 35 -17.43 9.62 -2.01
CA CYS A 35 -16.91 10.10 -0.74
C CYS A 35 -15.91 9.07 -0.22
N SER A 36 -14.63 9.41 -0.31
CA SER A 36 -13.54 8.57 0.15
C SER A 36 -12.65 9.32 1.13
N TYR A 37 -12.04 8.57 2.04
CA TYR A 37 -11.08 9.07 3.01
C TYR A 37 -9.76 8.34 2.83
N GLU A 38 -8.64 9.07 2.86
CA GLU A 38 -7.29 8.48 2.85
C GLU A 38 -6.94 7.84 4.19
N THR A 39 -7.57 8.32 5.27
CA THR A 39 -7.45 7.78 6.62
C THR A 39 -8.37 6.58 6.82
N ALA A 40 -7.84 5.55 7.48
CA ALA A 40 -8.51 4.30 7.80
C ALA A 40 -9.63 4.50 8.84
N SER A 41 -9.45 5.42 9.80
CA SER A 41 -10.44 5.71 10.85
C SER A 41 -10.70 7.22 11.03
N ALA A 42 -11.67 7.59 11.87
CA ALA A 42 -11.98 9.00 12.15
C ALA A 42 -10.94 9.64 13.09
N GLU A 43 -10.24 8.83 13.88
CA GLU A 43 -9.20 9.21 14.83
C GLU A 43 -7.85 9.41 14.13
N GLU A 44 -7.60 8.68 13.03
CA GLU A 44 -6.35 8.78 12.27
C GLU A 44 -6.24 10.16 11.61
N THR A 45 -5.12 10.84 11.87
CA THR A 45 -4.79 12.11 11.23
C THR A 45 -4.28 11.87 9.80
N ARG A 46 -4.41 12.88 8.93
CA ARG A 46 -3.87 12.81 7.57
C ARG A 46 -2.38 12.50 7.54
N THR A 47 -1.60 13.11 8.43
CA THR A 47 -0.15 12.86 8.53
C THR A 47 0.15 11.41 8.91
N SER A 48 -0.61 10.83 9.83
CA SER A 48 -0.46 9.40 10.20
C SER A 48 -0.76 8.48 9.02
N ALA A 49 -1.83 8.75 8.27
CA ALA A 49 -2.18 7.97 7.08
C ALA A 49 -1.11 8.07 5.97
N LEU A 50 -0.53 9.26 5.78
CA LEU A 50 0.58 9.46 4.84
C LEU A 50 1.83 8.69 5.27
N LYS A 51 2.18 8.72 6.56
CA LYS A 51 3.31 7.94 7.10
C LYS A 51 3.12 6.44 6.88
N ARG A 52 1.97 5.89 7.27
CA ARG A 52 1.63 4.48 7.03
C ARG A 52 1.73 4.10 5.55
N ARG A 53 1.21 4.95 4.65
CA ARG A 53 1.32 4.70 3.20
C ARG A 53 2.78 4.76 2.73
N ASN A 54 3.58 5.67 3.26
CA ASN A 54 4.99 5.80 2.93
C ASN A 54 5.77 4.56 3.39
N GLU A 55 5.57 4.11 4.62
CA GLU A 55 6.16 2.88 5.16
C GLU A 55 5.80 1.65 4.30
N MET A 56 4.54 1.52 3.87
CA MET A 56 4.13 0.45 2.95
C MET A 56 4.83 0.53 1.58
N LEU A 57 5.07 1.73 1.07
CA LEU A 57 5.77 1.94 -0.20
C LEU A 57 7.26 1.64 -0.06
N GLU A 58 7.88 2.04 1.04
CA GLU A 58 9.28 1.75 1.36
C GLU A 58 9.50 0.24 1.51
N GLN A 59 8.61 -0.47 2.21
CA GLN A 59 8.63 -1.93 2.31
C GLN A 59 8.55 -2.58 0.93
N ARG A 60 7.59 -2.16 0.10
CA ARG A 60 7.42 -2.72 -1.23
C ARG A 60 8.61 -2.43 -2.15
N LEU A 61 9.21 -1.25 -2.04
CA LEU A 61 10.43 -0.90 -2.75
C LEU A 61 11.58 -1.80 -2.30
N SER A 62 11.75 -2.03 -1.00
CA SER A 62 12.75 -2.94 -0.45
C SER A 62 12.60 -4.35 -1.02
N THR A 63 11.37 -4.88 -1.12
CA THR A 63 11.11 -6.18 -1.74
C THR A 63 11.58 -6.24 -3.20
N PHE A 64 11.28 -5.20 -3.99
CA PHE A 64 11.71 -5.15 -5.39
C PHE A 64 13.23 -5.03 -5.54
N THR A 65 13.87 -4.23 -4.68
CA THR A 65 15.34 -4.10 -4.67
C THR A 65 15.99 -5.45 -4.36
N GLU A 66 15.51 -6.17 -3.34
CA GLU A 66 16.06 -7.48 -3.00
C GLU A 66 15.89 -8.51 -4.12
N LEU A 67 14.73 -8.55 -4.78
CA LEU A 67 14.54 -9.41 -5.95
C LEU A 67 15.47 -9.06 -7.11
N TYR A 68 15.74 -7.77 -7.32
CA TYR A 68 16.68 -7.31 -8.33
C TYR A 68 18.12 -7.76 -7.99
N ASP A 69 18.53 -7.60 -6.74
CA ASP A 69 19.87 -8.01 -6.27
C ASP A 69 20.05 -9.53 -6.35
N LEU A 70 19.01 -10.31 -6.03
CA LEU A 70 19.00 -11.76 -6.20
C LEU A 70 19.15 -12.15 -7.67
N LEU A 71 18.41 -11.51 -8.59
CA LEU A 71 18.56 -11.77 -10.03
C LEU A 71 19.95 -11.40 -10.55
N GLN A 72 20.55 -10.33 -10.04
CA GLN A 72 21.87 -9.86 -10.47
C GLN A 72 23.00 -10.78 -10.00
N SER A 73 22.90 -11.33 -8.79
CA SER A 73 23.94 -12.15 -8.16
C SER A 73 23.75 -13.66 -8.37
N ALA A 74 22.56 -14.10 -8.77
CA ALA A 74 22.25 -15.51 -9.01
C ALA A 74 23.05 -16.11 -10.16
N SER A 75 23.28 -17.43 -10.07
CA SER A 75 23.74 -18.21 -11.21
C SER A 75 22.70 -18.20 -12.34
N GLU A 76 23.09 -18.50 -13.58
CA GLU A 76 22.13 -18.50 -14.70
C GLU A 76 20.99 -19.50 -14.50
N SER A 77 21.25 -20.66 -13.87
CA SER A 77 20.22 -21.64 -13.51
C SER A 77 19.26 -21.09 -12.46
N ASP A 78 19.76 -20.44 -11.43
CA ASP A 78 18.93 -19.89 -10.35
C ASP A 78 18.12 -18.70 -10.84
N ALA A 79 18.71 -17.83 -11.66
CA ALA A 79 18.03 -16.70 -12.28
C ALA A 79 16.87 -17.15 -13.19
N ARG A 80 17.03 -18.25 -13.93
CA ARG A 80 15.93 -18.84 -14.73
C ARG A 80 14.80 -19.36 -13.84
N THR A 81 15.13 -20.03 -12.74
CA THR A 81 14.14 -20.51 -11.77
C THR A 81 13.39 -19.35 -11.11
N LEU A 82 14.11 -18.30 -10.69
CA LEU A 82 13.52 -17.09 -10.13
C LEU A 82 12.59 -16.38 -11.13
N LEU A 83 12.99 -16.28 -12.39
CA LEU A 83 12.15 -15.72 -13.45
C LEU A 83 10.86 -16.55 -13.68
N GLN A 84 10.95 -17.87 -13.62
CA GLN A 84 9.77 -18.74 -13.71
C GLN A 84 8.82 -18.49 -12.54
N LEU A 85 9.36 -18.37 -11.32
CA LEU A 85 8.58 -18.06 -10.12
C LEU A 85 7.87 -16.71 -10.25
N ILE A 86 8.57 -15.65 -10.67
CA ILE A 86 8.01 -14.32 -10.94
C ILE A 86 6.89 -14.38 -11.99
N ARG A 87 7.03 -15.21 -13.02
CA ARG A 87 5.98 -15.39 -14.05
C ARG A 87 4.75 -16.14 -13.53
N SER A 88 4.93 -17.01 -12.52
CA SER A 88 3.84 -17.77 -11.91
C SER A 88 3.15 -17.08 -10.73
N SER A 89 3.77 -16.05 -10.14
CA SER A 89 3.24 -15.33 -8.98
C SER A 89 3.18 -13.81 -9.24
N PRO A 90 2.00 -13.18 -9.19
CA PRO A 90 1.87 -11.73 -9.41
C PRO A 90 2.35 -10.89 -8.21
N ASP A 91 2.66 -11.52 -7.07
CA ASP A 91 3.01 -10.83 -5.83
C ASP A 91 4.52 -10.98 -5.48
N PRO A 92 5.30 -9.89 -5.46
CA PRO A 92 6.73 -9.90 -5.17
C PRO A 92 7.09 -10.42 -3.79
N GLU A 93 6.25 -10.18 -2.78
CA GLU A 93 6.51 -10.62 -1.41
C GLU A 93 6.40 -12.15 -1.30
N THR A 94 5.39 -12.72 -1.96
CA THR A 94 5.23 -14.17 -2.12
C THR A 94 6.44 -14.80 -2.80
N VAL A 95 6.92 -14.22 -3.91
CA VAL A 95 8.12 -14.69 -4.62
C VAL A 95 9.33 -14.70 -3.69
N LEU A 96 9.57 -13.59 -2.98
CA LEU A 96 10.73 -13.46 -2.10
C LEU A 96 10.70 -14.46 -0.93
N ASN A 97 9.52 -14.66 -0.33
CA ASN A 97 9.35 -15.63 0.75
C ASN A 97 9.62 -17.06 0.26
N THR A 98 9.12 -17.44 -0.91
CA THR A 98 9.40 -18.77 -1.49
C THR A 98 10.89 -18.98 -1.77
N VAL A 99 11.60 -17.94 -2.24
CA VAL A 99 13.06 -18.03 -2.46
C VAL A 99 13.80 -18.21 -1.14
N ARG A 100 13.43 -17.44 -0.10
CA ARG A 100 14.03 -17.54 1.24
C ARG A 100 13.78 -18.90 1.88
N GLU A 101 12.56 -19.43 1.74
CA GLU A 101 12.19 -20.77 2.20
C GLU A 101 12.95 -21.87 1.44
N GLY A 102 13.12 -21.72 0.12
CA GLY A 102 13.88 -22.65 -0.71
C GLY A 102 15.39 -22.63 -0.46
N GLN A 103 15.97 -21.45 -0.18
CA GLN A 103 17.37 -21.31 0.24
C GLN A 103 17.64 -21.92 1.63
N LEU A 104 16.62 -21.99 2.51
CA LEU A 104 16.73 -22.66 3.81
C LEU A 104 16.85 -24.20 3.69
N LEU A 105 16.49 -24.77 2.55
CA LEU A 105 16.50 -26.23 2.31
C LEU A 105 17.76 -26.71 1.57
N LEU A 106 18.69 -25.82 1.23
CA LEU A 106 19.93 -26.13 0.50
C LEU A 106 21.21 -25.77 1.27
N GLN A 107 21.13 -25.56 2.59
CA GLN A 107 22.29 -25.50 3.48
C GLN A 107 22.68 -26.87 4.03
#